data_AF-A0A183BI58-F1
#
_entry.id   AF-A0A183BI58-F1
#
_cell.length_a   1.000
_cell.length_b   1.000
_cell.length_c   1.000
_cell.angle_alpha   90.00
_cell.angle_beta   90.00
_cell.angle_gamma   90.00
#
_symmetry.space_group_name_H-M   'P 1'
#
loop_
_entity.id
_entity.type
_entity.pdbx_description
1 polymer ?
#
loop_
_entity_poly.entity_id
_entity_poly.type
_entity_poly.pdbx_seq_one_letter_code
_entity_poly.pdbx_strand_id
1 'polypeptide(L)'
;MLKRQRTAEQAVVVDTCKTQLTALKIQQQPEEDPFERRERERSLVLIGLPENTSEHSTERARSDFGETTRVLNELGVECSPTTVYRMGRRNLANPGHGRLLKVVLPARVFRNITLGSWKTRRTEMRKDPKWSKLLIRPSLTKAERDKEKEMWHQRNEDRTRTNQNTNDLNSRAQSLPKN
;
A
#
# COMPACT_ATOMS: atom_id res chain seq x y z
N MET A 1 38.30 23.93 -25.95
CA MET A 1 37.27 23.41 -25.03
C MET A 1 37.90 23.12 -23.67
N LEU A 2 37.72 24.01 -22.67
CA LEU A 2 38.33 23.86 -21.35
C LEU A 2 37.35 23.14 -20.40
N LYS A 3 37.67 21.91 -19.98
CA LYS A 3 36.87 21.18 -18.97
C LYS A 3 37.16 21.80 -17.60
N ARG A 4 36.16 22.45 -16.98
CA ARG A 4 36.21 22.93 -15.59
C ARG A 4 36.42 21.75 -14.65
N GLN A 5 37.63 21.61 -14.11
CA GLN A 5 37.90 20.68 -13.01
C GLN A 5 37.34 21.31 -11.71
N ARG A 6 36.47 20.57 -11.00
CA ARG A 6 35.99 20.97 -9.67
C ARG A 6 37.15 20.80 -8.68
N THR A 7 37.52 21.86 -7.98
CA THR A 7 38.55 21.80 -6.93
C THR A 7 38.00 21.10 -5.68
N ALA A 8 38.87 20.45 -4.89
CA ALA A 8 38.49 19.68 -3.71
C ALA A 8 37.68 20.51 -2.69
N GLU A 9 37.99 21.80 -2.55
CA GLU A 9 37.24 22.73 -1.71
C GLU A 9 35.78 22.91 -2.17
N GLN A 10 35.53 22.95 -3.48
CA GLN A 10 34.17 23.06 -4.02
C GLN A 10 33.34 21.80 -3.75
N ALA A 11 33.97 20.61 -3.72
CA ALA A 11 33.29 19.37 -3.38
C ALA A 11 32.87 19.36 -1.89
N VAL A 12 33.78 19.75 -0.99
CA VAL A 12 33.51 19.81 0.47
C VAL A 12 32.41 20.82 0.79
N VAL A 13 32.41 22.00 0.17
CA VAL A 13 31.36 23.02 0.37
C VAL A 13 30.01 22.52 -0.13
N VAL A 14 29.97 21.83 -1.27
CA VAL A 14 28.72 21.28 -1.82
C VAL A 14 28.16 20.16 -0.92
N ASP A 15 29.00 19.30 -0.37
CA ASP A 15 28.56 18.22 0.51
C ASP A 15 28.12 18.74 1.89
N THR A 16 28.78 19.78 2.39
CA THR A 16 28.35 20.48 3.62
C THR A 16 27.01 21.19 3.41
N CYS A 17 26.84 21.92 2.30
CA CYS A 17 25.58 22.56 1.95
C CYS A 17 24.45 21.54 1.74
N LYS A 18 24.72 20.39 1.10
CA LYS A 18 23.74 19.30 0.95
C LYS A 18 23.29 18.75 2.30
N THR A 19 24.23 18.54 3.22
CA THR A 19 23.99 18.02 4.58
C THR A 19 23.15 19.03 5.39
N GLN A 20 23.49 20.32 5.31
CA GLN A 20 22.70 21.39 5.94
C GLN A 20 21.29 21.51 5.34
N LEU A 21 21.15 21.41 4.01
CA LEU A 21 19.86 21.37 3.33
C LEU A 21 19.01 20.15 3.72
N THR A 22 19.62 19.02 4.04
CA THR A 22 18.89 17.83 4.52
C THR A 22 18.44 18.02 5.96
N ALA A 23 19.28 18.55 6.84
CA ALA A 23 18.92 18.86 8.22
C ALA A 23 17.76 19.89 8.31
N LEU A 24 17.80 20.94 7.49
CA LEU A 24 16.73 21.95 7.41
C LEU A 24 15.43 21.39 6.83
N LYS A 25 15.50 20.44 5.88
CA LYS A 25 14.30 19.73 5.35
C LYS A 25 13.67 18.78 6.36
N ILE A 26 14.45 18.22 7.29
CA ILE A 26 13.94 17.38 8.38
C ILE A 26 13.13 18.23 9.38
N GLN A 27 13.51 19.49 9.59
CA GLN A 27 12.81 20.42 10.48
C GLN A 27 11.49 20.97 9.92
N GLN A 28 11.23 20.86 8.62
CA GLN A 28 10.03 21.41 7.97
C GLN A 28 8.95 20.37 7.63
N GLN A 29 9.09 19.12 8.07
CA GLN A 29 7.96 18.19 8.02
C GLN A 29 6.92 18.70 9.02
N PRO A 30 5.65 18.96 8.62
CA PRO A 30 4.61 19.28 9.59
C PRO A 30 4.56 18.12 10.59
N GLU A 31 4.82 18.43 11.86
CA GLU A 31 4.76 17.47 12.95
C GLU A 31 3.34 16.90 12.94
N GLU A 32 3.21 15.61 12.62
CA GLU A 32 1.90 14.96 12.54
C GLU A 32 1.28 15.01 13.93
N ASP A 33 0.03 15.49 14.01
CA ASP A 33 -0.72 15.60 15.24
C ASP A 33 -0.63 14.30 16.06
N PRO A 34 -0.30 14.36 17.37
CA PRO A 34 -0.10 13.17 18.19
C PRO A 34 -1.29 12.22 18.22
N PHE A 35 -2.52 12.73 18.07
CA PHE A 35 -3.73 11.91 18.02
C PHE A 35 -3.85 11.20 16.67
N GLU A 36 -3.64 11.91 15.56
CA GLU A 36 -3.58 11.31 14.21
C GLU A 36 -2.51 10.22 14.13
N ARG A 37 -1.32 10.47 14.69
CA ARG A 37 -0.23 9.50 14.79
C ARG A 37 -0.66 8.25 15.54
N ARG A 38 -1.23 8.43 16.74
CA ARG A 38 -1.71 7.30 17.58
C ARG A 38 -2.78 6.49 16.86
N GLU A 39 -3.73 7.14 16.19
CA GLU A 39 -4.77 6.44 15.43
C GLU A 39 -4.20 5.69 14.24
N ARG A 40 -3.32 6.31 13.45
CA ARG A 40 -2.63 5.67 12.33
C ARG A 40 -1.81 4.47 12.79
N GLU A 41 -1.13 4.57 13.92
CA GLU A 41 -0.30 3.50 14.46
C GLU A 41 -1.08 2.28 14.94
N ARG A 42 -2.38 2.39 15.23
CA ARG A 42 -3.24 1.24 15.53
C ARG A 42 -4.14 0.86 14.34
N SER A 43 -3.91 1.44 13.17
CA SER A 43 -4.76 1.25 12.00
C SER A 43 -4.15 0.33 10.94
N LEU A 44 -5.06 -0.37 10.24
CA LEU A 44 -4.79 -1.20 9.08
C LEU A 44 -5.60 -0.72 7.87
N VAL A 45 -5.16 -1.13 6.68
CA VAL A 45 -5.92 -1.01 5.44
C VAL A 45 -6.10 -2.40 4.83
N LEU A 46 -7.34 -2.82 4.66
CA LEU A 46 -7.72 -4.02 3.93
C LEU A 46 -8.08 -3.66 2.48
N ILE A 47 -7.61 -4.48 1.55
CA ILE A 47 -7.82 -4.33 0.12
C ILE A 47 -8.44 -5.61 -0.41
N GLY A 48 -9.40 -5.49 -1.34
CA GLY A 48 -9.96 -6.64 -2.04
C GLY A 48 -11.11 -7.36 -1.31
N LEU A 49 -11.60 -6.82 -0.19
CA LEU A 49 -12.87 -7.28 0.39
C LEU A 49 -14.05 -6.80 -0.48
N PRO A 50 -14.97 -7.69 -0.88
CA PRO A 50 -16.19 -7.30 -1.59
C PRO A 50 -17.00 -6.27 -0.80
N GLU A 51 -17.62 -5.31 -1.48
CA GLU A 51 -18.56 -4.38 -0.85
C GLU A 51 -19.96 -4.96 -0.83
N ASN A 52 -20.64 -4.87 0.30
CA ASN A 52 -22.04 -5.23 0.41
C ASN A 52 -22.90 -4.25 -0.42
N THR A 53 -23.83 -4.79 -1.21
CA THR A 53 -24.67 -4.03 -2.14
C THR A 53 -26.02 -3.61 -1.56
N SER A 54 -26.33 -3.95 -0.30
CA SER A 54 -27.57 -3.56 0.38
C SER A 54 -27.89 -2.08 0.16
N GLU A 55 -29.18 -1.76 0.02
CA GLU A 55 -29.69 -0.40 -0.12
C GLU A 55 -29.38 0.44 1.13
N HIS A 56 -29.44 -0.18 2.32
CA HIS A 56 -29.25 0.50 3.59
C HIS A 56 -27.77 0.69 3.95
N SER A 57 -27.38 1.93 4.24
CA SER A 57 -26.00 2.28 4.61
C SER A 57 -25.53 1.60 5.89
N THR A 58 -26.41 1.45 6.86
CA THR A 58 -26.15 0.81 8.15
C THR A 58 -25.83 -0.67 8.00
N GLU A 59 -26.56 -1.38 7.13
CA GLU A 59 -26.30 -2.80 6.84
C GLU A 59 -24.96 -3.00 6.16
N ARG A 60 -24.61 -2.13 5.20
CA ARG A 60 -23.28 -2.18 4.57
C ARG A 60 -22.16 -1.99 5.58
N ALA A 61 -22.29 -1.01 6.48
CA ALA A 61 -21.31 -0.76 7.53
C ALA A 61 -21.20 -1.94 8.52
N ARG A 62 -22.34 -2.52 8.94
CA ARG A 62 -22.37 -3.73 9.78
C ARG A 62 -21.71 -4.92 9.10
N SER A 63 -21.96 -5.10 7.81
CA SER A 63 -21.33 -6.14 7.00
C SER A 63 -19.82 -5.97 6.94
N ASP A 64 -19.31 -4.76 6.70
CA ASP A 64 -17.88 -4.47 6.67
C ASP A 64 -17.21 -4.76 8.02
N PHE A 65 -17.87 -4.39 9.13
CA PHE A 65 -17.40 -4.69 10.48
C PHE A 65 -17.36 -6.20 10.74
N GLY A 66 -18.41 -6.93 10.35
CA GLY A 66 -18.49 -8.39 10.48
C GLY A 66 -17.43 -9.11 9.67
N GLU A 67 -17.21 -8.72 8.42
CA GLU A 67 -16.16 -9.31 7.57
C GLU A 67 -14.76 -9.00 8.11
N THR A 68 -14.53 -7.80 8.63
CA THR A 68 -13.27 -7.45 9.30
C THR A 68 -13.02 -8.34 10.52
N THR A 69 -14.06 -8.56 11.34
CA THR A 69 -13.97 -9.43 12.52
C THR A 69 -13.65 -10.86 12.11
N ARG A 70 -14.28 -11.38 11.05
CA ARG A 70 -13.96 -12.70 10.48
C ARG A 70 -12.50 -12.80 10.04
N VAL A 71 -11.97 -11.79 9.35
CA VAL A 71 -10.54 -11.74 8.97
C VAL A 71 -9.63 -11.78 10.20
N LEU A 72 -9.95 -11.04 11.26
CA LEU A 72 -9.16 -11.05 12.49
C LEU A 72 -9.19 -12.41 13.19
N ASN A 73 -10.37 -13.05 13.24
CA ASN A 73 -10.53 -14.41 13.79
C ASN A 73 -9.71 -15.42 12.99
N GLU A 74 -9.77 -15.36 11.66
CA GLU A 74 -8.95 -16.22 10.80
C GLU A 74 -7.47 -16.02 11.05
N LEU A 75 -7.03 -14.80 11.39
CA LEU A 75 -5.63 -14.51 11.72
C LEU A 75 -5.25 -14.85 13.17
N GLY A 76 -6.20 -15.30 14.00
CA GLY A 76 -6.00 -15.58 15.42
C GLY A 76 -5.75 -14.31 16.25
N VAL A 77 -6.33 -13.17 15.85
CA VAL A 77 -6.16 -11.89 16.55
C VAL A 77 -7.36 -11.66 17.47
N GLU A 78 -7.13 -11.75 18.77
CA GLU A 78 -8.15 -11.62 19.80
C GLU A 78 -8.48 -10.14 20.11
N CYS A 79 -9.07 -9.44 19.14
CA CYS A 79 -9.60 -8.10 19.38
C CYS A 79 -10.79 -7.78 18.49
N SER A 80 -11.67 -6.92 19.00
CA SER A 80 -12.69 -6.24 18.18
C SER A 80 -12.12 -4.92 17.67
N PRO A 81 -12.26 -4.61 16.37
CA PRO A 81 -11.87 -3.30 15.86
C PRO A 81 -12.74 -2.21 16.51
N THR A 82 -12.15 -1.04 16.75
CA THR A 82 -12.85 0.14 17.29
C THR A 82 -13.74 0.75 16.21
N THR A 83 -13.20 0.91 15.00
CA THR A 83 -13.91 1.55 13.88
C THR A 83 -13.52 0.88 12.57
N VAL A 84 -14.50 0.70 11.70
CA VAL A 84 -14.33 0.12 10.36
C VAL A 84 -15.11 0.96 9.36
N TYR A 85 -14.45 1.42 8.29
CA TYR A 85 -15.10 2.21 7.25
C TYR A 85 -14.38 2.12 5.90
N ARG A 86 -15.15 2.23 4.81
CA ARG A 86 -14.63 2.26 3.44
C ARG A 86 -14.11 3.65 3.10
N MET A 87 -12.96 3.71 2.44
CA MET A 87 -12.33 4.95 1.99
C MET A 87 -12.68 5.25 0.53
N GLY A 88 -13.01 6.52 0.25
CA GLY A 88 -13.27 7.00 -1.11
C GLY A 88 -14.73 6.86 -1.56
N ARG A 89 -15.00 7.33 -2.79
CA ARG A 89 -16.33 7.31 -3.40
C ARG A 89 -16.67 5.91 -3.89
N ARG A 90 -17.92 5.48 -3.65
CA ARG A 90 -18.42 4.18 -4.12
C ARG A 90 -18.34 4.13 -5.64
N ASN A 91 -17.68 3.11 -6.18
CA ASN A 91 -17.58 2.92 -7.61
C ASN A 91 -18.68 1.94 -8.05
N LEU A 92 -19.75 2.48 -8.63
CA LEU A 92 -20.88 1.67 -9.11
C LEU A 92 -20.57 0.96 -10.44
N ALA A 93 -19.57 1.43 -11.19
CA ALA A 93 -19.21 0.87 -12.49
C ALA A 93 -18.34 -0.39 -12.41
N ASN A 94 -17.64 -0.62 -11.28
CA ASN A 94 -16.75 -1.76 -11.10
C ASN A 94 -17.03 -2.49 -9.77
N PRO A 95 -18.10 -3.31 -9.69
CA PRO A 95 -18.48 -4.02 -8.47
C PRO A 95 -17.43 -5.06 -8.01
N GLY A 96 -16.55 -5.52 -8.91
CA GLY A 96 -15.51 -6.51 -8.61
C GLY A 96 -14.32 -5.99 -7.80
N HIS A 97 -14.21 -4.67 -7.59
CA HIS A 97 -13.12 -4.03 -6.86
C HIS A 97 -13.67 -3.15 -5.73
N GLY A 98 -13.95 -3.78 -4.58
CA GLY A 98 -14.37 -3.04 -3.38
C GLY A 98 -13.32 -2.00 -2.96
N ARG A 99 -13.80 -0.87 -2.44
CA ARG A 99 -12.98 0.20 -1.87
C ARG A 99 -12.09 -0.32 -0.75
N LEU A 100 -10.99 0.39 -0.53
CA LEU A 100 -10.13 0.18 0.61
C LEU A 100 -10.92 0.29 1.91
N LEU A 101 -10.72 -0.63 2.83
CA LEU A 101 -11.34 -0.59 4.15
C LEU A 101 -10.29 -0.17 5.18
N LYS A 102 -10.54 0.92 5.88
CA LYS A 102 -9.76 1.37 7.01
C LYS A 102 -10.29 0.69 8.27
N VAL A 103 -9.39 0.11 9.04
CA VAL A 103 -9.70 -0.60 10.28
C VAL A 103 -8.85 0.00 11.39
N VAL A 104 -9.49 0.51 12.44
CA VAL A 104 -8.82 1.05 13.63
C VAL A 104 -8.92 0.02 14.73
N LEU A 105 -7.78 -0.42 15.27
CA LEU A 105 -7.72 -1.43 16.35
C LEU A 105 -7.61 -0.76 17.72
N PRO A 106 -7.88 -1.49 18.82
CA PRO A 106 -7.76 -0.93 20.17
C PRO A 106 -6.35 -0.41 20.49
N ALA A 107 -5.31 -1.08 20.00
CA ALA A 107 -3.91 -0.74 20.26
C ALA A 107 -2.98 -1.11 19.10
N ARG A 108 -1.79 -0.50 19.09
CA ARG A 108 -0.71 -0.77 18.12
C ARG A 108 -0.23 -2.22 18.14
N VAL A 109 -0.28 -2.88 19.30
CA VAL A 109 0.12 -4.29 19.45
C VAL A 109 -0.73 -5.19 18.55
N PHE A 110 -2.05 -5.00 18.54
CA PHE A 110 -2.94 -5.77 17.67
C PHE A 110 -2.61 -5.57 16.20
N ARG A 111 -2.31 -4.34 15.76
CA ARG A 111 -1.85 -4.07 14.39
C ARG A 111 -0.62 -4.91 14.03
N ASN A 112 0.37 -4.94 14.92
CA ASN A 112 1.60 -5.70 14.69
C ASN A 112 1.34 -7.22 14.61
N ILE A 113 0.51 -7.74 15.52
CA ILE A 113 0.11 -9.15 15.51
C ILE A 113 -0.63 -9.48 14.21
N THR A 114 -1.63 -8.68 13.82
CA THR A 114 -2.37 -8.88 12.57
C THR A 114 -1.44 -8.91 11.35
N LEU A 115 -0.51 -7.95 11.25
CA LEU A 115 0.45 -7.90 10.13
C LEU A 115 1.43 -9.07 10.14
N GLY A 116 1.88 -9.51 11.33
CA GLY A 116 2.73 -10.68 11.52
C GLY A 116 2.04 -11.96 11.07
N SER A 117 0.84 -12.23 11.62
CA SER A 117 0.00 -13.38 11.25
C SER A 117 -0.37 -13.35 9.77
N TRP A 118 -0.67 -12.19 9.20
CA TRP A 118 -0.95 -12.05 7.78
C TRP A 118 0.25 -12.46 6.92
N LYS A 119 1.46 -12.02 7.26
CA LYS A 119 2.68 -12.34 6.50
C LYS A 119 2.91 -13.85 6.42
N THR A 120 2.62 -14.59 7.49
CA THR A 120 2.82 -16.04 7.57
C THR A 120 1.65 -16.82 6.95
N ARG A 121 0.40 -16.39 7.14
CA ARG A 121 -0.80 -17.16 6.79
C ARG A 121 -1.46 -16.77 5.46
N ARG A 122 -1.09 -15.65 4.84
CA ARG A 122 -1.73 -15.14 3.61
C ARG A 122 -1.78 -16.14 2.45
N THR A 123 -0.77 -17.02 2.32
CA THR A 123 -0.73 -18.01 1.23
C THR A 123 -1.83 -19.05 1.42
N GLU A 124 -2.03 -19.53 2.65
CA GLU A 124 -3.08 -20.49 2.97
C GLU A 124 -4.46 -19.84 2.87
N MET A 125 -4.64 -18.67 3.48
CA MET A 125 -5.92 -17.95 3.44
C MET A 125 -6.39 -17.68 2.02
N ARG A 126 -5.47 -17.38 1.09
CA ARG A 126 -5.82 -17.09 -0.32
C ARG A 126 -6.25 -18.31 -1.11
N LYS A 127 -6.09 -19.54 -0.59
CA LYS A 127 -6.69 -20.73 -1.19
C LYS A 127 -8.21 -20.70 -1.11
N ASP A 128 -8.77 -20.07 -0.06
CA ASP A 128 -10.19 -19.78 0.00
C ASP A 128 -10.51 -18.67 -1.03
N PRO A 129 -11.42 -18.93 -1.99
CA PRO A 129 -11.87 -17.94 -2.97
C PRO A 129 -12.32 -16.62 -2.33
N LYS A 130 -12.90 -16.69 -1.12
CA LYS A 130 -13.37 -15.53 -0.36
C LYS A 130 -12.26 -14.54 -0.04
N TRP A 131 -11.06 -15.04 0.28
CA TRP A 131 -9.91 -14.22 0.68
C TRP A 131 -8.83 -14.13 -0.40
N SER A 132 -9.05 -14.72 -1.57
CA SER A 132 -8.10 -14.73 -2.70
C SER A 132 -7.55 -13.35 -3.05
N LYS A 133 -8.40 -12.32 -3.03
CA LYS A 133 -8.05 -10.92 -3.34
C LYS A 133 -7.63 -10.10 -2.11
N LEU A 134 -7.68 -10.68 -0.91
CA LEU A 134 -7.38 -9.97 0.33
C LEU A 134 -5.90 -9.55 0.38
N LEU A 135 -5.67 -8.30 0.72
CA LEU A 135 -4.36 -7.78 1.11
C LEU A 135 -4.51 -6.90 2.35
N ILE A 136 -3.64 -7.11 3.32
CA ILE A 136 -3.55 -6.34 4.55
C ILE A 136 -2.25 -5.58 4.56
N ARG A 137 -2.31 -4.27 4.85
CA ARG A 137 -1.13 -3.41 5.00
C ARG A 137 -1.32 -2.43 6.18
N PRO A 138 -0.23 -1.89 6.74
CA PRO A 138 -0.32 -0.80 7.71
C PRO A 138 -0.95 0.45 7.10
N SER A 139 -1.57 1.28 7.94
CA SER A 139 -1.95 2.62 7.54
C SER A 139 -0.71 3.53 7.48
N LEU A 140 -0.42 4.03 6.29
CA LEU A 140 0.75 4.87 6.02
C LEU A 140 0.40 6.37 6.07
N THR A 141 1.39 7.20 6.35
CA THR A 141 1.32 8.67 6.21
C THR A 141 1.08 9.07 4.76
N LYS A 142 0.74 10.34 4.50
CA LYS A 142 0.60 10.83 3.12
C LYS A 142 1.92 10.69 2.33
N ALA A 143 3.03 11.13 2.92
CA ALA A 143 4.35 11.05 2.28
C ALA A 143 4.75 9.59 1.95
N GLU A 144 4.51 8.64 2.87
CA GLU A 144 4.77 7.23 2.61
C GLU A 144 3.84 6.63 1.54
N ARG A 145 2.55 6.99 1.56
CA ARG A 145 1.60 6.56 0.52
C ARG A 145 2.00 7.07 -0.85
N ASP A 146 2.46 8.30 -0.96
CA ASP A 146 2.86 8.88 -2.25
C ASP A 146 4.14 8.22 -2.78
N LYS A 147 5.12 7.92 -1.89
CA LYS A 147 6.27 7.08 -2.24
C LYS A 147 5.86 5.68 -2.70
N GLU A 148 4.92 5.04 -2.03
CA GLU A 148 4.44 3.70 -2.40
C GLU A 148 3.70 3.72 -3.75
N LYS A 149 2.90 4.75 -4.03
CA LYS A 149 2.28 4.95 -5.34
C LYS A 149 3.33 5.12 -6.43
N GLU A 150 4.35 5.94 -6.19
CA GLU A 150 5.41 6.18 -7.17
C GLU A 150 6.21 4.90 -7.48
N MET A 151 6.57 4.14 -6.44
CA MET A 151 7.17 2.81 -6.61
C MET A 151 6.24 1.85 -7.38
N TRP A 152 4.93 1.91 -7.12
CA TRP A 152 3.96 1.09 -7.86
C TRP A 152 3.90 1.50 -9.34
N HIS A 153 3.87 2.79 -9.64
CA HIS A 153 3.90 3.30 -11.02
C HIS A 153 5.15 2.82 -11.77
N GLN A 154 6.33 2.98 -11.17
CA GLN A 154 7.59 2.49 -11.75
C GLN A 154 7.56 0.98 -12.02
N ARG A 155 7.14 0.16 -11.04
CA ARG A 155 7.02 -1.30 -11.23
C ARG A 155 6.02 -1.68 -12.32
N ASN A 156 4.92 -0.93 -12.43
CA ASN A 156 3.90 -1.18 -13.45
C ASN A 156 4.45 -0.83 -14.85
N GLU A 157 5.15 0.30 -14.97
CA GLU A 157 5.83 0.73 -16.19
C GLU A 157 6.89 -0.28 -16.64
N ASP A 158 7.74 -0.72 -15.70
CA ASP A 158 8.75 -1.75 -15.95
C ASP A 158 8.10 -3.05 -16.44
N ARG A 159 7.01 -3.49 -15.79
CA ARG A 159 6.27 -4.70 -16.21
C ARG A 159 5.68 -4.53 -17.61
N THR A 160 5.10 -3.37 -17.93
CA THR A 160 4.57 -3.13 -19.28
C THR A 160 5.67 -3.12 -20.34
N ARG A 161 6.84 -2.54 -20.03
CA ARG A 161 8.00 -2.53 -20.92
C ARG A 161 8.54 -3.94 -21.13
N THR A 162 8.67 -4.75 -20.08
CA THR A 162 9.09 -6.15 -20.19
C THR A 162 8.13 -6.94 -21.09
N ASN A 163 6.82 -6.79 -20.89
CA ASN A 163 5.82 -7.49 -21.69
C ASN A 163 5.87 -7.08 -23.18
N GLN A 164 6.12 -5.81 -23.49
CA GLN A 164 6.32 -5.34 -24.86
C GLN A 164 7.56 -5.99 -25.49
N ASN A 165 8.70 -5.94 -24.79
CA ASN A 165 9.94 -6.57 -25.26
C ASN A 165 9.78 -8.09 -25.49
N THR A 166 9.06 -8.80 -24.63
CA THR A 166 8.80 -10.25 -24.85
C THR A 166 7.94 -10.50 -26.08
N ASN A 167 6.95 -9.64 -26.35
CA ASN A 167 6.12 -9.76 -27.53
C ASN A 167 6.91 -9.47 -28.81
N ASP A 168 7.80 -8.48 -28.79
CA ASP A 168 8.67 -8.12 -29.92
C ASP A 168 9.73 -9.19 -30.23
N LEU A 169 10.28 -9.85 -29.20
CA LEU A 169 11.17 -10.99 -29.38
C LEU A 169 10.43 -12.19 -29.98
N ASN A 170 9.21 -12.44 -29.53
CA ASN A 170 8.41 -13.58 -29.99
C ASN A 170 7.94 -13.39 -31.45
N SER A 171 7.62 -12.16 -31.87
CA SER A 171 7.27 -11.84 -33.25
C SER A 171 8.47 -11.96 -34.20
N ARG A 172 9.67 -11.55 -33.76
CA ARG A 172 10.91 -11.70 -34.54
C ARG A 172 11.39 -13.15 -34.67
N ALA A 173 11.13 -14.00 -33.67
CA ALA A 173 11.43 -15.42 -33.75
C ALA A 173 10.52 -16.17 -34.75
N GLN A 174 9.27 -15.72 -34.93
CA GLN A 174 8.32 -16.29 -35.88
C GLN A 174 8.59 -15.90 -37.35
N SER A 175 9.39 -14.86 -37.59
CA SER A 175 9.78 -14.41 -38.93
C SER A 175 11.07 -15.07 -39.48
N LEU A 176 11.70 -15.97 -38.73
CA LEU A 176 12.90 -16.67 -39.20
C LEU A 176 12.50 -17.81 -40.16
N PRO A 177 13.17 -17.94 -41.33
CA PRO A 177 12.87 -19.00 -42.27
C PRO A 177 13.14 -20.36 -41.64
N LYS A 178 12.16 -21.26 -41.71
CA LYS A 178 12.33 -22.66 -41.33
C LYS A 178 13.10 -23.34 -42.46
N ASN A 179 14.35 -23.72 -42.19
CA ASN A 179 15.19 -24.52 -43.09
C ASN A 179 14.60 -25.92 -43.29
#